data_AF-A0A8B6XC60-F1
#
_entry.id   AF-A0A8B6XC60-F1
#
_cell.length_a   1.000
_cell.length_b   1.000
_cell.length_c   1.000
_cell.angle_alpha   90.00
_cell.angle_beta   90.00
_cell.angle_gamma   90.00
#
_symmetry.space_group_name_H-M   'P 1'
#
loop_
_entity.id
_entity.type
_entity.pdbx_description
1 polymer ?
#
loop_
_entity_poly.entity_id
_entity_poly.type
_entity_poly.pdbx_seq_one_letter_code
_entity_poly.pdbx_strand_id
1 'polypeptide(L)'
;MHSTLEKIKGQLNQIITQLQSSIPSDEPFGNAHGNWSFPGLTRSELIEEAQAIADLIEAYGGDDLRDNAARLQDYLRRLQFLQQNTVGQIWGNAAAAVPVYLFTLQGLRKALTAVLVDDEQVKAAVKLKKLGSQLRSLEARLNGLGPRTESLETMVGRIELAYNAADQLPTDLESLSEARKKIADLAKDAAIDQADIFRLKERAAEIDNELNMRADKAKVVLDRCETAYSAATSVGLAAAFSERSSALSKSMWFWVIGLMFALVAGGYFGSGQLHALSELLKIQNVSGLVLFLNLLLSLLSIGAPVWFAWLATKQIGQRFRLAEDYAFKASISRAYEGFRREAARFDGDMEARLLTSALTRLDELPLRLIEADAHGSPLHEFASSEIVKQAIRAVPGFSEQVQVLATRALDAITPSKAQNKLPNGE
;
A
#
# COMPACT_ATOMS: atom_id res chain seq x y z
N MET A 1 -16.96 -120.90 -7.90
CA MET A 1 -15.88 -120.32 -8.72
C MET A 1 -15.01 -121.46 -9.22
N HIS A 2 -14.70 -121.51 -10.52
CA HIS A 2 -13.96 -122.64 -11.09
C HIS A 2 -12.57 -122.80 -10.44
N SER A 3 -12.17 -124.03 -10.10
CA SER A 3 -10.94 -124.34 -9.35
C SER A 3 -9.66 -123.72 -9.92
N THR A 4 -9.53 -123.64 -11.25
CA THR A 4 -8.41 -122.95 -11.93
C THR A 4 -8.33 -121.46 -11.59
N LEU A 5 -9.45 -120.75 -11.51
CA LEU A 5 -9.48 -119.31 -11.19
C LEU A 5 -9.09 -119.06 -9.74
N GLU A 6 -9.56 -119.89 -8.82
CA GLU A 6 -9.13 -119.87 -7.41
C GLU A 6 -7.62 -120.06 -7.27
N LYS A 7 -7.05 -121.02 -8.01
CA LYS A 7 -5.61 -121.25 -8.02
C LYS A 7 -4.83 -120.08 -8.62
N ILE A 8 -5.34 -119.44 -9.67
CA ILE A 8 -4.71 -118.26 -10.28
C ILE A 8 -4.73 -117.10 -9.30
N LYS A 9 -5.88 -116.81 -8.67
CA LYS A 9 -6.00 -115.78 -7.63
C LYS A 9 -5.04 -116.05 -6.47
N GLY A 10 -4.94 -117.30 -6.02
CA GLY A 10 -3.99 -117.70 -4.99
C GLY A 10 -2.53 -117.43 -5.38
N GLN A 11 -2.14 -117.73 -6.62
CA GLN A 11 -0.79 -117.45 -7.14
C GLN A 11 -0.52 -115.94 -7.27
N LEU A 12 -1.51 -115.14 -7.70
CA LEU A 12 -1.38 -113.68 -7.75
C LEU A 12 -1.17 -113.07 -6.36
N ASN A 13 -1.91 -113.53 -5.35
CA ASN A 13 -1.73 -113.07 -3.96
C ASN A 13 -0.35 -113.41 -3.41
N GLN A 14 0.21 -114.57 -3.78
CA GLN A 14 1.58 -114.93 -3.41
C GLN A 14 2.62 -114.04 -4.09
N ILE A 15 2.42 -113.70 -5.37
CA ILE A 15 3.26 -112.75 -6.11
C ILE A 15 3.20 -111.36 -5.47
N ILE A 16 2.01 -110.87 -5.11
CA ILE A 16 1.81 -109.57 -4.42
C ILE A 16 2.58 -109.54 -3.10
N THR A 17 2.45 -110.58 -2.29
CA THR A 17 3.17 -110.69 -1.01
C THR A 17 4.69 -110.69 -1.24
N GLN A 18 5.16 -111.39 -2.28
CA GLN A 18 6.58 -111.40 -2.60
C GLN A 18 7.07 -110.05 -3.10
N LEU A 19 6.31 -109.32 -3.92
CA LEU A 19 6.64 -107.96 -4.37
C LEU A 19 6.77 -106.98 -3.18
N GLN A 20 5.88 -107.08 -2.21
CA GLN A 20 5.95 -106.28 -0.98
C GLN A 20 7.24 -106.54 -0.18
N SER A 21 7.69 -107.79 -0.11
CA SER A 21 8.88 -108.19 0.66
C SER A 21 10.21 -108.02 -0.10
N SER A 22 10.22 -108.17 -1.42
CA SER A 22 11.44 -108.21 -2.25
C SER A 22 11.89 -106.84 -2.74
N ILE A 23 11.01 -105.84 -2.72
CA ILE A 23 11.29 -104.49 -3.20
C ILE A 23 11.29 -103.53 -2.00
N PRO A 24 12.46 -102.94 -1.64
CA PRO A 24 12.62 -102.18 -0.39
C PRO A 24 12.06 -100.76 -0.43
N SER A 25 11.92 -100.16 -1.62
CA SER A 25 11.45 -98.78 -1.81
C SER A 25 10.21 -98.73 -2.70
N ASP A 26 9.37 -97.72 -2.50
CA ASP A 26 8.22 -97.43 -3.38
C ASP A 26 8.49 -96.27 -4.36
N GLU A 27 9.74 -95.81 -4.46
CA GLU A 27 10.12 -94.85 -5.49
C GLU A 27 10.13 -95.48 -6.88
N PRO A 28 9.94 -94.69 -7.96
CA PRO A 28 10.04 -95.21 -9.33
C PRO A 28 11.41 -95.86 -9.59
N PHE A 29 11.46 -97.06 -10.18
CA PHE A 29 12.73 -97.80 -10.33
C PHE A 29 13.81 -97.01 -11.07
N GLY A 30 13.45 -96.24 -12.10
CA GLY A 30 14.37 -95.33 -12.80
C GLY A 30 15.02 -94.29 -11.89
N ASN A 31 14.25 -93.74 -10.95
CA ASN A 31 14.69 -92.72 -10.01
C ASN A 31 15.51 -93.34 -8.87
N ALA A 32 15.04 -94.44 -8.28
CA ALA A 32 15.70 -95.11 -7.16
C ALA A 32 17.10 -95.65 -7.52
N HIS A 33 17.31 -96.04 -8.78
CA HIS A 33 18.59 -96.56 -9.28
C HIS A 33 19.39 -95.55 -10.11
N GLY A 34 18.85 -94.34 -10.37
CA GLY A 34 19.45 -93.38 -11.29
C GLY A 34 19.69 -93.93 -12.69
N ASN A 35 18.86 -94.89 -13.14
CA ASN A 35 19.05 -95.62 -14.38
C ASN A 35 17.90 -95.36 -15.35
N TRP A 36 18.18 -94.65 -16.45
CA TRP A 36 17.18 -94.30 -17.46
C TRP A 36 16.55 -95.53 -18.15
N SER A 37 17.23 -96.68 -18.16
CA SER A 37 16.70 -97.90 -18.76
C SER A 37 15.71 -98.63 -17.84
N PHE A 38 15.61 -98.22 -16.57
CA PHE A 38 14.65 -98.79 -15.63
C PHE A 38 13.31 -98.06 -15.78
N PRO A 39 12.18 -98.77 -15.68
CA PRO A 39 10.87 -98.17 -15.85
C PRO A 39 10.60 -97.16 -14.73
N GLY A 40 9.86 -96.09 -15.06
CA GLY A 40 9.36 -95.11 -14.09
C GLY A 40 8.13 -95.62 -13.31
N LEU A 41 8.12 -96.89 -12.93
CA LEU A 41 7.03 -97.52 -12.18
C LEU A 41 7.46 -97.74 -10.73
N THR A 42 6.48 -97.76 -9.83
CA THR A 42 6.66 -97.97 -8.39
C THR A 42 6.32 -99.40 -7.99
N ARG A 43 6.69 -99.80 -6.77
CA ARG A 43 6.32 -101.10 -6.20
C ARG A 43 4.79 -101.21 -6.06
N SER A 44 4.15 -100.13 -5.61
CA SER A 44 2.70 -100.05 -5.45
C SER A 44 1.97 -100.24 -6.78
N GLU A 45 2.41 -99.61 -7.87
CA GLU A 45 1.80 -99.81 -9.20
C GLU A 45 1.94 -101.26 -9.70
N LEU A 46 3.06 -101.94 -9.44
CA LEU A 46 3.20 -103.36 -9.79
C LEU A 46 2.29 -104.27 -8.96
N ILE A 47 2.09 -103.94 -7.69
CA ILE A 47 1.15 -104.63 -6.79
C ILE A 47 -0.29 -104.40 -7.27
N GLU A 48 -0.65 -103.16 -7.59
CA GLU A 48 -1.97 -102.78 -8.09
C GLU A 48 -2.32 -103.55 -9.37
N GLU A 49 -1.38 -103.76 -10.29
CA GLU A 49 -1.64 -104.53 -11.51
C GLU A 49 -1.97 -106.01 -11.24
N ALA A 50 -1.28 -106.66 -10.30
CA ALA A 50 -1.63 -108.04 -9.90
C ALA A 50 -2.94 -108.08 -9.10
N GLN A 51 -3.15 -107.11 -8.21
CA GLN A 51 -4.35 -106.99 -7.38
C GLN A 51 -5.58 -106.77 -8.27
N ALA A 52 -5.50 -105.89 -9.26
CA ALA A 52 -6.59 -105.61 -10.19
C ALA A 52 -7.05 -106.87 -10.96
N ILE A 53 -6.13 -107.80 -11.25
CA ILE A 53 -6.48 -109.08 -11.89
C ILE A 53 -7.10 -110.04 -10.87
N ALA A 54 -6.60 -110.08 -9.64
CA ALA A 54 -7.19 -110.88 -8.56
C ALA A 54 -8.62 -110.43 -8.22
N ASP A 55 -8.84 -109.12 -8.17
CA ASP A 55 -10.15 -108.48 -7.93
C ASP A 55 -11.12 -108.77 -9.08
N LEU A 56 -10.62 -108.78 -10.32
CA LEU A 56 -11.44 -109.12 -11.50
C LEU A 56 -11.91 -110.59 -11.43
N ILE A 57 -11.05 -111.50 -10.98
CA ILE A 57 -11.44 -112.90 -10.75
C ILE A 57 -12.44 -113.01 -9.60
N GLU A 58 -12.25 -112.26 -8.51
CA GLU A 58 -13.17 -112.28 -7.36
C GLU A 58 -14.56 -111.72 -7.69
N ALA A 59 -14.62 -110.64 -8.45
CA ALA A 59 -15.87 -109.96 -8.79
C ALA A 59 -16.69 -110.72 -9.85
N TYR A 60 -16.04 -111.43 -10.78
CA TYR A 60 -16.70 -112.00 -11.96
C TYR A 60 -16.44 -113.49 -12.18
N GLY A 61 -15.73 -114.17 -11.27
CA GLY A 61 -15.31 -115.56 -11.40
C GLY A 61 -16.47 -116.57 -11.36
N GLY A 62 -16.86 -117.07 -12.54
CA GLY A 62 -17.85 -118.14 -12.70
C GLY A 62 -17.29 -119.56 -12.60
N ASP A 63 -18.17 -120.55 -12.74
CA ASP A 63 -17.81 -121.99 -12.78
C ASP A 63 -17.54 -122.50 -14.21
N ASP A 64 -17.86 -121.73 -15.25
CA ASP A 64 -17.64 -122.10 -16.65
C ASP A 64 -16.50 -121.28 -17.26
N LEU A 65 -15.46 -121.98 -17.72
CA LEU A 65 -14.28 -121.37 -18.36
C LEU A 65 -14.33 -121.35 -19.89
N ARG A 66 -15.41 -121.88 -20.49
CA ARG A 66 -15.62 -121.97 -21.94
C ARG A 66 -14.36 -122.50 -22.66
N ASP A 67 -14.10 -122.03 -23.89
CA ASP A 67 -12.97 -122.47 -24.72
C ASP A 67 -11.57 -122.04 -24.20
N ASN A 68 -11.52 -121.19 -23.16
CA ASN A 68 -10.25 -120.67 -22.61
C ASN A 68 -9.71 -121.48 -21.42
N ALA A 69 -10.38 -122.57 -21.02
CA ALA A 69 -10.01 -123.40 -19.87
C ALA A 69 -8.54 -123.89 -19.93
N ALA A 70 -8.11 -124.43 -21.08
CA ALA A 70 -6.75 -124.93 -21.28
C ALA A 70 -5.69 -123.81 -21.19
N ARG A 71 -6.01 -122.63 -21.74
CA ARG A 71 -5.11 -121.46 -21.72
C ARG A 71 -4.97 -120.88 -20.33
N LEU A 72 -6.05 -120.81 -19.55
CA LEU A 72 -6.03 -120.33 -18.16
C LEU A 72 -5.33 -121.32 -17.24
N GLN A 73 -5.53 -122.62 -17.43
CA GLN A 73 -4.77 -123.64 -16.69
C GLN A 73 -3.27 -123.53 -16.94
N ASP A 74 -2.87 -123.20 -18.18
CA ASP A 74 -1.48 -122.95 -18.55
C ASP A 74 -0.87 -121.73 -17.84
N TYR A 75 -1.69 -120.73 -17.48
CA TYR A 75 -1.21 -119.56 -16.75
C TYR A 75 -0.76 -119.88 -15.32
N LEU A 76 -1.21 -120.98 -14.72
CA LEU A 76 -0.72 -121.40 -13.40
C LEU A 76 0.78 -121.67 -13.43
N ARG A 77 1.28 -122.45 -14.40
CA ARG A 77 2.73 -122.71 -14.53
C ARG A 77 3.50 -121.43 -14.91
N ARG A 78 2.89 -120.53 -15.67
CA ARG A 78 3.52 -119.26 -16.09
C ARG A 78 3.68 -118.30 -14.90
N LEU A 79 2.65 -118.19 -14.06
CA LEU A 79 2.69 -117.38 -12.84
C LEU A 79 3.67 -117.94 -11.82
N GLN A 80 3.73 -119.26 -11.65
CA GLN A 80 4.73 -119.90 -10.79
C GLN A 80 6.15 -119.63 -11.27
N PHE A 81 6.40 -119.75 -12.58
CA PHE A 81 7.71 -119.44 -13.16
C PHE A 81 8.08 -117.96 -12.97
N LEU A 82 7.12 -117.06 -13.19
CA LEU A 82 7.28 -115.62 -12.98
C LEU A 82 7.59 -115.28 -11.51
N GLN A 83 6.88 -115.91 -10.57
CA GLN A 83 7.09 -115.75 -9.15
C GLN A 83 8.52 -116.16 -8.73
N GLN A 84 8.97 -117.32 -9.19
CA GLN A 84 10.26 -117.90 -8.79
C GLN A 84 11.46 -117.22 -9.45
N ASN A 85 11.34 -116.82 -10.71
CA ASN A 85 12.49 -116.38 -11.51
C ASN A 85 12.51 -114.89 -11.83
N THR A 86 11.34 -114.25 -11.89
CA THR A 86 11.22 -112.85 -12.32
C THR A 86 11.07 -111.90 -11.14
N VAL A 87 10.20 -112.20 -10.16
CA VAL A 87 9.86 -111.27 -9.07
C VAL A 87 11.10 -110.84 -8.27
N GLY A 88 11.97 -111.78 -7.89
CA GLY A 88 13.21 -111.47 -7.15
C GLY A 88 14.22 -110.62 -7.92
N GLN A 89 14.11 -110.55 -9.25
CA GLN A 89 15.01 -109.77 -10.11
C GLN A 89 14.50 -108.34 -10.37
N ILE A 90 13.28 -107.99 -9.91
CA ILE A 90 12.66 -106.70 -10.22
C ILE A 90 13.46 -105.52 -9.68
N TRP A 91 13.97 -105.60 -8.44
CA TRP A 91 14.78 -104.51 -7.87
C TRP A 91 16.16 -104.41 -8.53
N GLY A 92 16.86 -105.52 -8.70
CA GLY A 92 18.23 -105.53 -9.22
C GLY A 92 18.35 -105.36 -10.74
N ASN A 93 17.31 -105.73 -11.51
CA ASN A 93 17.33 -105.76 -12.97
C ASN A 93 15.96 -105.36 -13.56
N ALA A 94 15.46 -104.19 -13.15
CA ALA A 94 14.11 -103.74 -13.49
C ALA A 94 13.88 -103.60 -15.00
N ALA A 95 14.90 -103.20 -15.77
CA ALA A 95 14.84 -103.05 -17.22
C ALA A 95 14.36 -104.32 -17.94
N ALA A 96 14.77 -105.50 -17.47
CA ALA A 96 14.37 -106.78 -18.05
C ALA A 96 13.19 -107.42 -17.29
N ALA A 97 13.18 -107.34 -15.96
CA ALA A 97 12.21 -108.05 -15.13
C ALA A 97 10.81 -107.42 -15.16
N VAL A 98 10.71 -106.09 -15.15
CA VAL A 98 9.41 -105.39 -15.09
C VAL A 98 8.59 -105.56 -16.38
N PRO A 99 9.16 -105.44 -17.61
CA PRO A 99 8.39 -105.74 -18.82
C PRO A 99 7.91 -107.19 -18.88
N VAL A 100 8.75 -108.16 -18.47
CA VAL A 100 8.36 -109.57 -18.41
C VAL A 100 7.20 -109.78 -17.44
N TYR A 101 7.24 -109.12 -16.27
CA TYR A 101 6.15 -109.14 -15.30
C TYR A 101 4.85 -108.58 -15.88
N LEU A 102 4.89 -107.35 -16.41
CA LEU A 102 3.71 -106.65 -16.93
C LEU A 102 3.11 -107.35 -18.15
N PHE A 103 3.92 -107.80 -19.11
CA PHE A 103 3.41 -108.49 -20.30
C PHE A 103 2.78 -109.84 -19.97
N THR A 104 3.29 -110.55 -18.95
CA THR A 104 2.70 -111.81 -18.50
C THR A 104 1.34 -111.57 -17.84
N LEU A 105 1.23 -110.55 -16.98
CA LEU A 105 -0.04 -110.16 -16.35
C LEU A 105 -1.04 -109.60 -17.36
N GLN A 106 -0.60 -108.80 -18.33
CA GLN A 106 -1.44 -108.31 -19.41
C GLN A 106 -1.98 -109.47 -20.27
N GLY A 107 -1.15 -110.47 -20.55
CA GLY A 107 -1.56 -111.69 -21.24
C GLY A 107 -2.62 -112.47 -20.46
N LEU A 108 -2.47 -112.58 -19.14
CA LEU A 108 -3.44 -113.21 -18.26
C LEU A 108 -4.76 -112.44 -18.25
N ARG A 109 -4.70 -111.11 -18.06
CA ARG A 109 -5.86 -110.22 -18.09
C ARG A 109 -6.65 -110.39 -19.38
N LYS A 110 -5.99 -110.43 -20.54
CA LYS A 110 -6.65 -110.64 -21.84
C LYS A 110 -7.35 -112.01 -21.93
N ALA A 111 -6.75 -113.07 -21.37
CA ALA A 111 -7.36 -114.39 -21.34
C ALA A 111 -8.58 -114.44 -20.41
N LEU A 112 -8.52 -113.72 -19.28
CA LEU A 112 -9.60 -113.61 -18.31
C LEU A 112 -10.77 -112.75 -18.82
N THR A 113 -10.50 -111.64 -19.51
CA THR A 113 -11.56 -110.78 -20.09
C THR A 113 -12.41 -111.51 -21.12
N ALA A 114 -11.85 -112.49 -21.84
CA ALA A 114 -12.59 -113.31 -22.80
C ALA A 114 -13.57 -114.32 -22.14
N VAL A 115 -13.46 -114.54 -20.82
CA VAL A 115 -14.30 -115.47 -20.04
C VAL A 115 -15.23 -114.72 -19.08
N LEU A 116 -14.81 -113.56 -18.57
CA LEU A 116 -15.45 -112.89 -17.43
C LEU A 116 -16.38 -111.72 -17.82
N VAL A 117 -16.56 -111.42 -19.12
CA VAL A 117 -17.40 -110.31 -19.58
C VAL A 117 -18.50 -110.81 -20.55
N ASP A 118 -19.74 -110.88 -20.07
CA ASP A 118 -20.95 -111.01 -20.91
C ASP A 118 -21.52 -109.62 -21.29
N ASP A 119 -22.00 -109.53 -22.53
CA ASP A 119 -21.88 -108.39 -23.45
C ASP A 119 -23.11 -107.45 -23.55
N GLU A 120 -23.87 -107.26 -22.47
CA GLU A 120 -25.06 -106.37 -22.49
C GLU A 120 -24.94 -105.06 -21.68
N GLN A 121 -24.26 -105.03 -20.53
CA GLN A 121 -24.24 -103.82 -19.69
C GLN A 121 -23.26 -102.73 -20.17
N VAL A 122 -22.23 -103.10 -20.96
CA VAL A 122 -21.21 -102.17 -21.46
C VAL A 122 -21.74 -101.28 -22.59
N LYS A 123 -22.68 -101.76 -23.42
CA LYS A 123 -23.27 -100.95 -24.51
C LYS A 123 -24.13 -99.79 -23.98
N ALA A 124 -24.78 -99.95 -22.83
CA ALA A 124 -25.52 -98.88 -22.16
C ALA A 124 -24.58 -97.83 -21.53
N ALA A 125 -23.53 -98.27 -20.85
CA ALA A 125 -22.53 -97.39 -20.24
C ALA A 125 -21.72 -96.59 -21.28
N VAL A 126 -21.39 -97.18 -22.43
CA VAL A 126 -20.68 -96.49 -23.52
C VAL A 126 -21.55 -95.41 -24.19
N LYS A 127 -22.86 -95.65 -24.36
CA LYS A 127 -23.79 -94.61 -24.84
C LYS A 127 -23.93 -93.45 -23.84
N LEU A 128 -24.06 -93.74 -22.54
CA LEU A 128 -24.09 -92.73 -21.47
C LEU A 128 -22.78 -91.95 -21.35
N LYS A 129 -21.63 -92.62 -21.47
CA LYS A 129 -20.30 -91.97 -21.48
C LYS A 129 -20.10 -91.09 -22.71
N LYS A 130 -20.61 -91.50 -23.88
CA LYS A 130 -20.56 -90.71 -25.12
C LYS A 130 -21.42 -89.45 -25.00
N LEU A 131 -22.66 -89.57 -24.51
CA LEU A 131 -23.53 -88.43 -24.20
C LEU A 131 -22.92 -87.50 -23.14
N GLY A 132 -22.36 -88.04 -22.06
CA GLY A 132 -21.68 -87.27 -21.03
C GLY A 132 -20.41 -86.55 -21.53
N SER A 133 -19.66 -87.16 -22.44
CA SER A 133 -18.51 -86.51 -23.09
C SER A 133 -18.94 -85.39 -24.06
N GLN A 134 -20.06 -85.57 -24.76
CA GLN A 134 -20.62 -84.55 -25.64
C GLN A 134 -21.16 -83.36 -24.84
N LEU A 135 -21.86 -83.60 -23.73
CA LEU A 135 -22.31 -82.55 -22.81
C LEU A 135 -21.14 -81.76 -22.22
N ARG A 136 -20.09 -82.43 -21.72
CA ARG A 136 -18.88 -81.72 -21.25
C ARG A 136 -18.18 -80.93 -22.35
N SER A 137 -18.19 -81.41 -23.60
CA SER A 137 -17.62 -80.67 -24.73
C SER A 137 -18.45 -79.45 -25.12
N LEU A 138 -19.78 -79.53 -25.00
CA LEU A 138 -20.70 -78.40 -25.20
C LEU A 138 -20.58 -77.39 -24.08
N GLU A 139 -20.46 -77.85 -22.83
CA GLU A 139 -20.23 -77.02 -21.65
C GLU A 139 -18.88 -76.32 -21.69
N ALA A 140 -17.80 -77.01 -22.10
CA ALA A 140 -16.50 -76.39 -22.33
C ALA A 140 -16.52 -75.36 -23.47
N ARG A 141 -17.30 -75.61 -24.53
CA ARG A 141 -17.52 -74.62 -25.61
C ARG A 141 -18.31 -73.41 -25.13
N LEU A 142 -19.36 -73.60 -24.33
CA LEU A 142 -20.16 -72.53 -23.73
C LEU A 142 -19.34 -71.69 -22.75
N ASN A 143 -18.58 -72.34 -21.87
CA ASN A 143 -17.67 -71.67 -20.94
C ASN A 143 -16.53 -70.94 -21.66
N GLY A 144 -16.12 -71.40 -22.86
CA GLY A 144 -15.18 -70.69 -23.73
C GLY A 144 -15.79 -69.52 -24.53
N LEU A 145 -17.12 -69.46 -24.66
CA LEU A 145 -17.82 -68.35 -25.33
C LEU A 145 -18.01 -67.14 -24.40
N GLY A 146 -18.17 -67.34 -23.09
CA GLY A 146 -18.25 -66.26 -22.09
C GLY A 146 -17.12 -65.21 -22.23
N PRO A 147 -15.83 -65.60 -22.07
CA PRO A 147 -14.72 -64.65 -22.17
C PRO A 147 -14.53 -64.07 -23.57
N ARG A 148 -14.95 -64.77 -24.63
CA ARG A 148 -14.93 -64.24 -26.00
C ARG A 148 -15.99 -63.16 -26.23
N THR A 149 -17.14 -63.28 -25.60
CA THR A 149 -18.25 -62.30 -25.74
C THR A 149 -17.89 -60.99 -25.02
N GLU A 150 -17.28 -61.09 -23.84
CA GLU A 150 -16.75 -59.92 -23.09
C GLU A 150 -15.59 -59.23 -23.84
N SER A 151 -14.73 -59.99 -24.51
CA SER A 151 -13.67 -59.44 -25.36
C SER A 151 -14.20 -58.74 -26.63
N LEU A 152 -15.35 -59.19 -27.15
CA LEU A 152 -15.99 -58.59 -28.32
C LEU A 152 -16.70 -57.30 -27.95
N GLU A 153 -17.40 -57.27 -26.81
CA GLU A 153 -18.06 -56.07 -26.29
C GLU A 153 -17.04 -54.95 -26.04
N THR A 154 -15.90 -55.26 -25.43
CA THR A 154 -14.80 -54.29 -25.24
C THR A 154 -14.16 -53.84 -26.55
N MET A 155 -14.02 -54.72 -27.53
CA MET A 155 -13.46 -54.38 -28.85
C MET A 155 -14.42 -53.51 -29.65
N VAL A 156 -15.73 -53.79 -29.61
CA VAL A 156 -16.77 -52.95 -30.22
C VAL A 156 -16.82 -51.58 -29.54
N GLY A 157 -16.80 -51.52 -28.20
CA GLY A 157 -16.75 -50.25 -27.48
C GLY A 157 -15.53 -49.39 -27.83
N ARG A 158 -14.36 -50.01 -28.06
CA ARG A 158 -13.16 -49.32 -28.55
C ARG A 158 -13.31 -48.79 -29.97
N ILE A 159 -13.95 -49.56 -30.86
CA ILE A 159 -14.20 -49.14 -32.24
C ILE A 159 -15.19 -47.99 -32.27
N GLU A 160 -16.26 -48.04 -31.49
CA GLU A 160 -17.23 -46.94 -31.38
C GLU A 160 -16.59 -45.68 -30.79
N LEU A 161 -15.75 -45.81 -29.74
CA LEU A 161 -14.98 -44.68 -29.20
C LEU A 161 -14.04 -44.07 -30.24
N ALA A 162 -13.30 -44.90 -30.97
CA ALA A 162 -12.39 -44.44 -32.01
C ALA A 162 -13.14 -43.80 -33.18
N TYR A 163 -14.29 -44.35 -33.57
CA TYR A 163 -15.16 -43.81 -34.60
C TYR A 163 -15.72 -42.45 -34.20
N ASN A 164 -16.30 -42.34 -33.00
CA ASN A 164 -16.85 -41.08 -32.48
C ASN A 164 -15.75 -40.02 -32.33
N ALA A 165 -14.56 -40.39 -31.86
CA ALA A 165 -13.42 -39.47 -31.78
C ALA A 165 -12.94 -39.03 -33.16
N ALA A 166 -12.93 -39.93 -34.16
CA ALA A 166 -12.57 -39.60 -35.53
C ALA A 166 -13.62 -38.71 -36.22
N ASP A 167 -14.91 -38.91 -35.92
CA ASP A 167 -16.03 -38.11 -36.45
C ASP A 167 -16.05 -36.69 -35.86
N GLN A 168 -15.70 -36.55 -34.57
CA GLN A 168 -15.62 -35.23 -33.90
C GLN A 168 -14.30 -34.49 -34.16
N LEU A 169 -13.24 -35.19 -34.56
CA LEU A 169 -11.91 -34.62 -34.79
C LEU A 169 -11.91 -33.37 -35.69
N PRO A 170 -12.64 -33.33 -36.83
CA PRO A 170 -12.68 -32.14 -37.69
C PRO A 170 -13.28 -30.93 -36.97
N THR A 171 -14.37 -31.12 -36.23
CA THR A 171 -15.04 -30.04 -35.47
C THR A 171 -14.17 -29.53 -34.33
N ASP A 172 -13.47 -30.42 -33.64
CA ASP A 172 -12.52 -30.07 -32.59
C ASP A 172 -11.32 -29.30 -33.15
N LEU A 173 -10.79 -29.71 -34.29
CA LEU A 173 -9.70 -29.01 -34.97
C LEU A 173 -10.10 -27.61 -35.44
N GLU A 174 -11.32 -27.46 -35.97
CA GLU A 174 -11.85 -26.17 -36.38
C GLU A 174 -12.03 -25.25 -35.15
N SER A 175 -12.63 -25.76 -34.07
CA SER A 175 -12.77 -25.05 -32.79
C SER A 175 -11.42 -24.64 -32.20
N LEU A 176 -10.41 -25.52 -32.24
CA LEU A 176 -9.04 -25.22 -31.83
C LEU A 176 -8.39 -24.14 -32.70
N SER A 177 -8.65 -24.16 -34.00
CA SER A 177 -8.14 -23.15 -34.94
C SER A 177 -8.74 -21.77 -34.64
N GLU A 178 -10.04 -21.70 -34.38
CA GLU A 178 -10.72 -20.47 -33.98
C GLU A 178 -10.22 -19.94 -32.64
N ALA A 179 -10.06 -20.84 -31.65
CA ALA A 179 -9.51 -20.49 -30.35
C ALA A 179 -8.09 -19.94 -30.48
N ARG A 180 -7.23 -20.57 -31.30
CA ARG A 180 -5.88 -20.07 -31.60
C ARG A 180 -5.90 -18.70 -32.26
N LYS A 181 -6.81 -18.46 -33.20
CA LYS A 181 -6.95 -17.17 -33.86
C LYS A 181 -7.36 -16.08 -32.87
N LYS A 182 -8.35 -16.35 -32.03
CA LYS A 182 -8.78 -15.44 -30.94
C LYS A 182 -7.63 -15.13 -29.97
N ILE A 183 -6.84 -16.13 -29.60
CA ILE A 183 -5.66 -15.93 -28.74
C ILE A 183 -4.62 -15.03 -29.43
N ALA A 184 -4.38 -15.22 -30.73
CA ALA A 184 -3.45 -14.39 -31.48
C ALA A 184 -3.92 -12.93 -31.57
N ASP A 185 -5.22 -12.72 -31.81
CA ASP A 185 -5.82 -11.38 -31.84
C ASP A 185 -5.72 -10.71 -30.46
N LEU A 186 -6.09 -11.41 -29.38
CA LEU A 186 -5.95 -10.92 -28.00
C LEU A 186 -4.50 -10.60 -27.62
N ALA A 187 -3.55 -11.43 -28.06
CA ALA A 187 -2.12 -11.18 -27.81
C ALA A 187 -1.62 -9.93 -28.54
N LYS A 188 -2.13 -9.67 -29.75
CA LYS A 188 -1.83 -8.46 -30.50
C LYS A 188 -2.42 -7.23 -29.82
N ASP A 189 -3.68 -7.29 -29.40
CA ASP A 189 -4.35 -6.19 -28.69
C ASP A 189 -3.63 -5.89 -27.36
N ALA A 190 -3.27 -6.92 -26.60
CA ALA A 190 -2.50 -6.75 -25.37
C ALA A 190 -1.12 -6.09 -25.60
N ALA A 191 -0.46 -6.38 -26.72
CA ALA A 191 0.81 -5.72 -27.07
C ALA A 191 0.61 -4.23 -27.42
N ILE A 192 -0.50 -3.88 -28.07
CA ILE A 192 -0.88 -2.49 -28.35
C ILE A 192 -1.18 -1.75 -27.05
N ASP A 193 -2.01 -2.34 -26.18
CA ASP A 193 -2.36 -1.78 -24.88
C ASP A 193 -1.12 -1.57 -24.01
N GLN A 194 -0.18 -2.51 -24.01
CA GLN A 194 1.09 -2.37 -23.30
C GLN A 194 1.90 -1.17 -23.80
N ALA A 195 1.96 -0.96 -25.12
CA ALA A 195 2.65 0.18 -25.72
C ALA A 195 1.97 1.51 -25.34
N ASP A 196 0.64 1.55 -25.34
CA ASP A 196 -0.12 2.73 -24.96
C ASP A 196 -0.02 3.04 -23.46
N ILE A 197 -0.01 2.03 -22.60
CA ILE A 197 0.28 2.19 -21.16
C ILE A 197 1.66 2.81 -20.96
N PHE A 198 2.68 2.36 -21.71
CA PHE A 198 4.02 2.92 -21.60
C PHE A 198 4.05 4.40 -22.00
N ARG A 199 3.40 4.76 -23.11
CA ARG A 199 3.25 6.16 -23.55
C ARG A 199 2.46 7.03 -22.56
N LEU A 200 1.44 6.47 -21.94
CA LEU A 200 0.66 7.16 -20.90
C LEU A 200 1.50 7.38 -19.65
N LYS A 201 2.32 6.39 -19.26
CA LYS A 201 3.24 6.51 -18.13
C LYS A 201 4.30 7.60 -18.38
N GLU A 202 4.86 7.66 -19.58
CA GLU A 202 5.83 8.69 -19.96
C GLU A 202 5.18 10.09 -19.94
N ARG A 203 4.00 10.24 -20.53
CA ARG A 203 3.24 11.50 -20.45
C ARG A 203 2.86 11.88 -19.03
N ALA A 204 2.49 10.92 -18.19
CA ALA A 204 2.18 11.18 -16.78
C ALA A 204 3.42 11.69 -16.02
N ALA A 205 4.60 11.11 -16.28
CA ALA A 205 5.85 11.59 -15.69
C ALA A 205 6.23 13.01 -16.17
N GLU A 206 5.98 13.31 -17.45
CA GLU A 206 6.20 14.65 -18.00
C GLU A 206 5.25 15.69 -17.37
N ILE A 207 3.96 15.35 -17.25
CA ILE A 207 2.96 16.18 -16.57
C ILE A 207 3.31 16.40 -15.10
N ASP A 208 3.78 15.36 -14.40
CA ASP A 208 4.19 15.48 -13.00
C ASP A 208 5.37 16.44 -12.84
N ASN A 209 6.38 16.33 -13.72
CA ASN A 209 7.49 17.27 -13.77
C ASN A 209 7.03 18.71 -14.08
N GLU A 210 6.11 18.89 -15.04
CA GLU A 210 5.52 20.20 -15.32
C GLU A 210 4.76 20.76 -14.13
N LEU A 211 3.96 19.94 -13.44
CA LEU A 211 3.20 20.33 -12.25
C LEU A 211 4.13 20.76 -11.12
N ASN A 212 5.19 19.99 -10.86
CA ASN A 212 6.20 20.34 -9.86
C ASN A 212 6.88 21.67 -10.21
N MET A 213 7.29 21.86 -11.46
CA MET A 213 7.87 23.12 -11.92
C MET A 213 6.88 24.31 -11.80
N ARG A 214 5.60 24.10 -12.13
CA ARG A 214 4.55 25.13 -11.98
C ARG A 214 4.29 25.45 -10.51
N ALA A 215 4.29 24.44 -9.63
CA ALA A 215 4.13 24.63 -8.19
C ALA A 215 5.29 25.45 -7.61
N ASP A 216 6.53 25.17 -8.01
CA ASP A 216 7.69 25.96 -7.60
C ASP A 216 7.64 27.39 -8.13
N LYS A 217 7.27 27.58 -9.40
CA LYS A 217 7.03 28.93 -9.96
C LYS A 217 5.94 29.67 -9.19
N ALA A 218 4.85 29.01 -8.82
CA ALA A 218 3.77 29.61 -8.05
C ALA A 218 4.22 30.02 -6.64
N LYS A 219 5.02 29.20 -5.96
CA LYS A 219 5.62 29.54 -4.65
C LYS A 219 6.52 30.78 -4.75
N VAL A 220 7.38 30.84 -5.77
CA VAL A 220 8.25 32.02 -5.99
C VAL A 220 7.43 33.27 -6.29
N VAL A 221 6.34 33.15 -7.05
CA VAL A 221 5.45 34.29 -7.31
C VAL A 221 4.72 34.73 -6.04
N LEU A 222 4.25 33.79 -5.22
CA LEU A 222 3.58 34.11 -3.95
C LEU A 222 4.51 34.86 -2.99
N ASP A 223 5.74 34.38 -2.82
CA ASP A 223 6.78 35.03 -2.00
C ASP A 223 7.11 36.45 -2.50
N ARG A 224 7.20 36.63 -3.82
CA ARG A 224 7.35 37.94 -4.44
C ARG A 224 6.15 38.85 -4.20
N CYS A 225 4.92 38.32 -4.25
CA CYS A 225 3.72 39.09 -3.96
C CYS A 225 3.65 39.53 -2.50
N GLU A 226 4.00 38.66 -1.55
CA GLU A 226 4.03 38.99 -0.12
C GLU A 226 5.09 40.06 0.18
N THR A 227 6.29 39.92 -0.40
CA THR A 227 7.36 40.93 -0.33
C THR A 227 6.94 42.24 -0.98
N ALA A 228 6.28 42.19 -2.14
CA ALA A 228 5.80 43.39 -2.83
C ALA A 228 4.67 44.10 -2.08
N TYR A 229 3.75 43.35 -1.45
CA TYR A 229 2.65 43.91 -0.67
C TYR A 229 3.13 44.62 0.59
N SER A 230 4.05 43.98 1.33
CA SER A 230 4.70 44.60 2.48
C SER A 230 5.52 45.82 2.08
N ALA A 231 6.30 45.73 1.00
CA ALA A 231 7.02 46.88 0.47
C ALA A 231 6.10 48.02 0.00
N ALA A 232 5.00 47.71 -0.66
CA ALA A 232 4.00 48.70 -1.08
C ALA A 232 3.35 49.40 0.13
N THR A 233 3.09 48.67 1.21
CA THR A 233 2.56 49.24 2.45
C THR A 233 3.56 50.20 3.10
N SER A 234 4.82 49.80 3.20
CA SER A 234 5.91 50.62 3.74
C SER A 234 6.15 51.89 2.90
N VAL A 235 6.13 51.75 1.57
CA VAL A 235 6.24 52.87 0.62
C VAL A 235 5.02 53.79 0.68
N GLY A 236 3.81 53.23 0.80
CA GLY A 236 2.57 53.99 0.92
C GLY A 236 2.52 54.84 2.19
N LEU A 237 2.87 54.25 3.34
CA LEU A 237 3.00 54.97 4.61
C LEU A 237 4.07 56.07 4.53
N ALA A 238 5.23 55.76 3.97
CA ALA A 238 6.28 56.73 3.74
C ALA A 238 5.83 57.91 2.86
N ALA A 239 5.08 57.63 1.79
CA ALA A 239 4.52 58.65 0.90
C ALA A 239 3.55 59.56 1.65
N ALA A 240 2.60 58.99 2.41
CA ALA A 240 1.64 59.75 3.19
C ALA A 240 2.31 60.65 4.25
N PHE A 241 3.30 60.15 4.99
CA PHE A 241 4.06 60.96 5.95
C PHE A 241 4.90 62.04 5.28
N SER A 242 5.54 61.72 4.15
CA SER A 242 6.34 62.67 3.38
C SER A 242 5.48 63.80 2.79
N GLU A 243 4.28 63.47 2.31
CA GLU A 243 3.31 64.46 1.82
C GLU A 243 2.84 65.36 2.95
N ARG A 244 2.52 64.80 4.11
CA ARG A 244 2.11 65.59 5.29
C ARG A 244 3.21 66.51 5.79
N SER A 245 4.45 66.02 5.87
CA SER A 245 5.64 66.82 6.23
C SER A 245 5.87 67.98 5.25
N SER A 246 5.78 67.70 3.93
CA SER A 246 5.94 68.72 2.90
C SER A 246 4.84 69.78 2.95
N ALA A 247 3.57 69.37 3.13
CA ALA A 247 2.45 70.30 3.25
C ALA A 247 2.61 71.22 4.47
N LEU A 248 3.06 70.68 5.60
CA LEU A 248 3.29 71.46 6.82
C LEU A 248 4.48 72.41 6.67
N SER A 249 5.54 71.98 5.99
CA SER A 249 6.71 72.81 5.66
C SER A 249 6.35 73.98 4.73
N LYS A 250 5.54 73.72 3.68
CA LYS A 250 5.01 74.78 2.81
C LYS A 250 4.16 75.77 3.58
N SER A 251 3.30 75.28 4.47
CA SER A 251 2.46 76.13 5.32
C SER A 251 3.25 76.92 6.36
N MET A 252 4.42 76.43 6.79
CA MET A 252 5.34 77.16 7.65
C MET A 252 5.93 78.38 6.92
N TRP A 253 6.29 78.22 5.64
CA TRP A 253 6.87 79.32 4.85
C TRP A 253 5.92 80.51 4.68
N PHE A 254 4.61 80.26 4.64
CA PHE A 254 3.60 81.32 4.69
C PHE A 254 3.71 82.18 5.96
N TRP A 255 3.91 81.56 7.13
CA TRP A 255 4.14 82.30 8.39
C TRP A 255 5.50 82.98 8.43
N VAL A 256 6.54 82.42 7.79
CA VAL A 256 7.85 83.07 7.67
C VAL A 256 7.73 84.37 6.87
N ILE A 257 7.03 84.35 5.73
CA ILE A 257 6.75 85.57 4.95
C ILE A 257 5.91 86.55 5.77
N GLY A 258 4.87 86.07 6.46
CA GLY A 258 4.06 86.89 7.34
C GLY A 258 4.88 87.57 8.43
N LEU A 259 5.78 86.84 9.08
CA LEU A 259 6.70 87.35 10.10
C LEU A 259 7.62 88.42 9.51
N MET A 260 8.19 88.17 8.33
CA MET A 260 9.02 89.15 7.62
C MET A 260 8.24 90.46 7.36
N PHE A 261 7.01 90.36 6.85
CA PHE A 261 6.17 91.52 6.60
C PHE A 261 5.81 92.25 7.90
N ALA A 262 5.50 91.53 8.97
CA ALA A 262 5.21 92.12 10.28
C ALA A 262 6.42 92.84 10.88
N LEU A 263 7.64 92.32 10.70
CA LEU A 263 8.86 92.99 11.14
C LEU A 263 9.12 94.28 10.33
N VAL A 264 8.95 94.24 9.01
CA VAL A 264 9.08 95.43 8.15
C VAL A 264 8.03 96.48 8.49
N ALA A 265 6.76 96.08 8.65
CA ALA A 265 5.67 96.95 9.04
C ALA A 265 5.90 97.53 10.44
N GLY A 266 6.30 96.71 11.41
CA GLY A 266 6.62 97.14 12.77
C GLY A 266 7.78 98.15 12.80
N GLY A 267 8.81 97.94 11.98
CA GLY A 267 9.91 98.91 11.82
C GLY A 267 9.46 100.22 11.17
N TYR A 268 8.64 100.14 10.13
CA TYR A 268 8.10 101.32 9.44
C TYR A 268 7.18 102.15 10.34
N PHE A 269 6.14 101.54 10.90
CA PHE A 269 5.20 102.22 11.82
C PHE A 269 5.88 102.63 13.12
N GLY A 270 6.79 101.81 13.65
CA GLY A 270 7.57 102.13 14.84
C GLY A 270 8.46 103.34 14.66
N SER A 271 9.21 103.42 13.55
CA SER A 271 10.06 104.58 13.25
C SER A 271 9.24 105.86 13.06
N GLY A 272 8.12 105.79 12.32
CA GLY A 272 7.22 106.93 12.12
C GLY A 272 6.63 107.46 13.43
N GLN A 273 6.23 106.55 14.32
CA GLN A 273 5.67 106.93 15.62
C GLN A 273 6.73 107.44 16.61
N LEU A 274 7.95 106.89 16.58
CA LEU A 274 9.08 107.40 17.37
C LEU A 274 9.48 108.81 16.90
N HIS A 275 9.44 109.08 15.59
CA HIS A 275 9.63 110.43 15.06
C HIS A 275 8.51 111.38 15.50
N ALA A 276 7.24 110.96 15.44
CA ALA A 276 6.11 111.79 15.89
C ALA A 276 6.16 112.08 17.41
N LEU A 277 6.53 111.09 18.23
CA LEU A 277 6.75 111.27 19.66
C LEU A 277 7.97 112.17 19.95
N SER A 278 9.06 112.01 19.21
CA SER A 278 10.26 112.86 19.33
C SER A 278 9.98 114.31 18.94
N GLU A 279 9.06 114.56 18.00
CA GLU A 279 8.67 115.91 17.58
C GLU A 279 7.71 116.56 18.58
N LEU A 280 6.74 115.81 19.11
CA LEU A 280 5.84 116.29 20.17
C LEU A 280 6.57 116.59 21.48
N LEU A 281 7.65 115.87 21.82
CA LEU A 281 8.49 116.13 22.99
C LEU A 281 9.30 117.44 22.88
N LYS A 282 9.49 117.99 21.67
CA LYS A 282 10.22 119.25 21.44
C LYS A 282 9.34 120.49 21.62
N ILE A 283 8.01 120.34 21.69
CA ILE A 283 7.07 121.45 21.82
C ILE A 283 6.77 121.69 23.31
N GLN A 284 7.03 122.90 23.80
CA GLN A 284 6.74 123.29 25.18
C GLN A 284 5.23 123.64 25.28
N ASN A 285 4.48 122.93 26.14
CA ASN A 285 3.00 122.94 26.35
C ASN A 285 2.17 122.01 25.43
N VAL A 286 2.35 120.69 25.58
CA VAL A 286 1.41 119.70 25.03
C VAL A 286 0.33 119.34 26.06
N SER A 287 -0.94 119.34 25.67
CA SER A 287 -2.05 118.86 26.50
C SER A 287 -1.86 117.36 26.81
N GLY A 288 -1.87 116.99 28.09
CA GLY A 288 -1.60 115.62 28.55
C GLY A 288 -2.49 114.55 27.89
N LEU A 289 -3.69 114.93 27.44
CA LEU A 289 -4.61 114.06 26.73
C LEU A 289 -4.14 113.74 25.30
N VAL A 290 -3.52 114.70 24.59
CA VAL A 290 -2.98 114.48 23.23
C VAL A 290 -1.74 113.59 23.29
N LEU A 291 -0.88 113.80 24.29
CA LEU A 291 0.26 112.93 24.55
C LEU A 291 -0.20 111.49 24.85
N PHE A 292 -1.21 111.33 25.72
CA PHE A 292 -1.76 110.02 26.07
C PHE A 292 -2.42 109.33 24.87
N LEU A 293 -3.25 110.04 24.09
CA LEU A 293 -3.88 109.47 22.90
C LEU A 293 -2.83 109.04 21.86
N ASN A 294 -1.77 109.83 21.66
CA ASN A 294 -0.70 109.46 20.74
C ASN A 294 0.14 108.28 21.27
N LEU A 295 0.33 108.17 22.58
CA LEU A 295 0.99 107.03 23.22
C LEU A 295 0.14 105.75 23.11
N LEU A 296 -1.19 105.87 23.29
CA LEU A 296 -2.14 104.77 23.13
C LEU A 296 -2.20 104.32 21.66
N LEU A 297 -2.24 105.26 20.72
CA LEU A 297 -2.23 104.97 19.29
C LEU A 297 -0.89 104.34 18.86
N SER A 298 0.22 104.77 19.46
CA SER A 298 1.53 104.14 19.29
C SER A 298 1.56 102.70 19.77
N LEU A 299 1.04 102.45 20.97
CA LEU A 299 1.02 101.12 21.56
C LEU A 299 0.13 100.17 20.77
N LEU A 300 -1.01 100.66 20.26
CA LEU A 300 -1.92 99.89 19.43
C LEU A 300 -1.36 99.64 18.01
N SER A 301 -0.69 100.63 17.42
CA SER A 301 -0.09 100.55 16.07
C SER A 301 1.13 99.62 16.03
N ILE A 302 2.00 99.66 17.04
CA ILE A 302 3.17 98.78 17.15
C ILE A 302 2.75 97.42 17.74
N GLY A 303 1.71 97.40 18.57
CA GLY A 303 1.21 96.19 19.22
C GLY A 303 0.69 95.14 18.25
N ALA A 304 0.01 95.52 17.16
CA ALA A 304 -0.50 94.57 16.17
C ALA A 304 0.63 93.82 15.40
N PRO A 305 1.65 94.49 14.82
CA PRO A 305 2.80 93.81 14.23
C PRO A 305 3.60 92.96 15.22
N VAL A 306 3.81 93.44 16.45
CA VAL A 306 4.55 92.70 17.49
C VAL A 306 3.77 91.46 17.93
N TRP A 307 2.45 91.57 18.12
CA TRP A 307 1.60 90.44 18.46
C TRP A 307 1.58 89.38 17.36
N PHE A 308 1.46 89.81 16.11
CA PHE A 308 1.53 88.93 14.95
C PHE A 308 2.90 88.25 14.83
N ALA A 309 3.99 88.98 15.03
CA ALA A 309 5.35 88.43 14.97
C ALA A 309 5.57 87.34 16.03
N TRP A 310 5.06 87.56 17.25
CA TRP A 310 5.08 86.57 18.31
C TRP A 310 4.25 85.32 17.96
N LEU A 311 3.01 85.51 17.48
CA LEU A 311 2.13 84.42 17.05
C LEU A 311 2.77 83.60 15.92
N ALA A 312 3.32 84.28 14.91
CA ALA A 312 4.00 83.65 13.79
C ALA A 312 5.21 82.83 14.27
N THR A 313 6.00 83.34 15.22
CA THR A 313 7.14 82.60 15.80
C THR A 313 6.69 81.31 16.49
N LYS A 314 5.60 81.33 17.26
CA LYS A 314 5.02 80.12 17.87
C LYS A 314 4.50 79.13 16.82
N GLN A 315 3.77 79.62 15.81
CA GLN A 315 3.25 78.79 14.72
C GLN A 315 4.37 78.14 13.88
N ILE A 316 5.46 78.86 13.63
CA ILE A 316 6.64 78.34 12.93
C ILE A 316 7.28 77.21 13.74
N GLY A 317 7.52 77.42 15.05
CA GLY A 317 8.12 76.41 15.92
C GLY A 317 7.29 75.12 15.99
N GLN A 318 5.97 75.23 16.19
CA GLN A 318 5.08 74.06 16.22
C GLN A 318 5.09 73.30 14.88
N ARG A 319 4.94 74.01 13.76
CA ARG A 319 4.91 73.39 12.43
C ARG A 319 6.26 72.77 12.05
N PHE A 320 7.37 73.34 12.47
CA PHE A 320 8.70 72.77 12.26
C PHE A 320 8.86 71.44 12.98
N ARG A 321 8.53 71.38 14.28
CA ARG A 321 8.63 70.15 15.07
C ARG A 321 7.73 69.04 14.52
N LEU A 322 6.50 69.37 14.11
CA LEU A 322 5.60 68.39 13.49
C LEU A 322 6.10 67.95 12.11
N ALA A 323 6.63 68.85 11.29
CA ALA A 323 7.14 68.52 9.95
C ALA A 323 8.34 67.57 10.04
N GLU A 324 9.23 67.81 11.01
CA GLU A 324 10.42 66.98 11.27
C GLU A 324 10.03 65.59 11.78
N ASP A 325 9.04 65.48 12.69
CA ASP A 325 8.52 64.18 13.17
C ASP A 325 7.93 63.34 12.02
N TYR A 326 7.14 63.96 11.15
CA TYR A 326 6.61 63.28 9.96
C TYR A 326 7.70 62.92 8.95
N ALA A 327 8.72 63.77 8.78
CA ALA A 327 9.87 63.45 7.92
C ALA A 327 10.65 62.26 8.46
N PHE A 328 10.86 62.20 9.78
CA PHE A 328 11.50 61.08 10.45
C PHE A 328 10.70 59.79 10.30
N LYS A 329 9.38 59.82 10.53
CA LYS A 329 8.47 58.68 10.29
C LYS A 329 8.49 58.21 8.83
N ALA A 330 8.55 59.13 7.88
CA ALA A 330 8.70 58.79 6.46
C ALA A 330 10.03 58.09 6.19
N SER A 331 11.14 58.56 6.78
CA SER A 331 12.47 57.96 6.58
C SER A 331 12.55 56.53 7.14
N ILE A 332 12.02 56.29 8.35
CA ILE A 332 11.94 54.95 8.94
C ILE A 332 11.08 54.04 8.08
N SER A 333 9.92 54.52 7.63
CA SER A 333 9.02 53.73 6.77
C SER A 333 9.65 53.39 5.42
N ARG A 334 10.51 54.24 4.85
CA ARG A 334 11.25 53.90 3.61
C ARG A 334 12.35 52.87 3.86
N ALA A 335 13.07 53.00 4.97
CA ALA A 335 14.19 52.13 5.30
C ALA A 335 13.76 50.77 5.88
N TYR A 336 12.53 50.66 6.39
CA TYR A 336 12.01 49.47 7.06
C TYR A 336 12.14 48.20 6.23
N GLU A 337 11.79 48.22 4.94
CA GLU A 337 11.94 47.03 4.07
C GLU A 337 13.39 46.59 3.89
N GLY A 338 14.32 47.54 3.79
CA GLY A 338 15.75 47.25 3.70
C GLY A 338 16.23 46.55 4.97
N PHE A 339 15.90 47.13 6.13
CA PHE A 339 16.29 46.57 7.42
C PHE A 339 15.59 45.24 7.74
N ARG A 340 14.31 45.09 7.40
CA ARG A 340 13.58 43.83 7.56
C ARG A 340 14.23 42.73 6.71
N ARG A 341 14.55 43.03 5.45
CA ARG A 341 15.21 42.08 4.54
C ARG A 341 16.60 41.68 5.02
N GLU A 342 17.34 42.60 5.65
CA GLU A 342 18.64 42.29 6.26
C GLU A 342 18.47 41.50 7.56
N ALA A 343 17.54 41.88 8.44
CA ALA A 343 17.29 41.19 9.71
C ALA A 343 16.80 39.74 9.52
N ALA A 344 15.89 39.51 8.56
CA ALA A 344 15.38 38.18 8.22
C ALA A 344 16.48 37.22 7.72
N ARG A 345 17.63 37.73 7.26
CA ARG A 345 18.79 36.89 6.87
C ARG A 345 19.61 36.40 8.06
N PHE A 346 19.53 37.08 9.21
CA PHE A 346 20.35 36.77 10.38
C PHE A 346 19.56 36.00 11.45
N ASP A 347 18.42 36.53 11.89
CA ASP A 347 17.64 35.95 13.00
C ASP A 347 16.19 36.45 13.02
N GLY A 348 15.23 35.54 13.26
CA GLY A 348 13.81 35.86 13.36
C GLY A 348 13.47 36.70 14.61
N ASP A 349 14.22 36.52 15.71
CA ASP A 349 14.06 37.36 16.90
C ASP A 349 14.49 38.81 16.63
N MET A 350 15.46 39.02 15.76
CA MET A 350 15.91 40.36 15.35
C MET A 350 14.87 41.05 14.47
N GLU A 351 14.21 40.32 13.57
CA GLU A 351 13.09 40.83 12.77
C GLU A 351 11.90 41.24 13.66
N ALA A 352 11.52 40.41 14.64
CA ALA A 352 10.43 40.71 15.57
C ALA A 352 10.71 41.95 16.43
N ARG A 353 11.95 42.11 16.92
CA ARG A 353 12.39 43.31 17.64
C ARG A 353 12.37 44.55 16.76
N LEU A 354 12.77 44.42 15.50
CA LEU A 354 12.76 45.52 14.53
C LEU A 354 11.33 45.99 14.23
N LEU A 355 10.40 45.06 13.99
CA LEU A 355 8.98 45.36 13.83
C LEU A 355 8.41 46.06 15.08
N THR A 356 8.70 45.54 16.27
CA THR A 356 8.24 46.14 17.54
C THR A 356 8.77 47.57 17.70
N SER A 357 10.04 47.79 17.41
CA SER A 357 10.65 49.13 17.46
C SER A 357 10.06 50.08 16.43
N ALA A 358 9.78 49.61 15.21
CA ALA A 358 9.17 50.42 14.16
C ALA A 358 7.73 50.81 14.51
N LEU A 359 6.91 49.86 14.97
CA LEU A 359 5.53 50.09 15.41
C LEU A 359 5.49 51.12 16.55
N THR A 360 6.35 50.96 17.56
CA THR A 360 6.43 51.90 18.69
C THR A 360 6.68 53.34 18.20
N ARG A 361 7.54 53.53 17.19
CA ARG A 361 7.85 54.87 16.65
C ARG A 361 6.73 55.43 15.76
N LEU A 362 5.98 54.58 15.09
CA LEU A 362 4.82 54.97 14.28
C LEU A 362 3.63 55.39 15.16
N ASP A 363 3.43 54.69 16.28
CA ASP A 363 2.33 54.92 17.23
C ASP A 363 2.53 56.16 18.12
N GLU A 364 3.75 56.70 18.17
CA GLU A 364 4.03 57.90 18.95
C GLU A 364 3.22 59.12 18.46
N LEU A 365 2.34 59.63 19.33
CA LEU A 365 1.43 60.73 19.04
C LEU A 365 2.17 62.04 18.69
N PRO A 366 1.86 62.69 17.55
CA PRO A 366 2.48 63.97 17.16
C PRO A 366 2.19 65.13 18.13
N LEU A 367 1.07 65.07 18.85
CA LEU A 367 0.59 66.09 19.80
C LEU A 367 1.57 66.35 20.96
N ARG A 368 2.48 65.42 21.25
CA ARG A 368 3.55 65.58 22.26
C ARG A 368 4.49 66.74 21.95
N LEU A 369 4.63 67.10 20.67
CA LEU A 369 5.56 68.14 20.23
C LEU A 369 4.92 69.54 20.24
N ILE A 370 3.64 69.63 20.59
CA ILE A 370 2.93 70.88 20.79
C ILE A 370 3.14 71.30 22.25
N GLU A 371 3.60 72.54 22.47
CA GLU A 371 3.81 73.10 23.80
C GLU A 371 2.52 73.03 24.63
N ALA A 372 2.58 72.49 25.85
CA ALA A 372 1.42 72.32 26.73
C ALA A 372 0.90 73.66 27.28
N ASP A 373 1.77 74.67 27.37
CA ASP A 373 1.42 75.98 27.91
C ASP A 373 0.98 76.94 26.80
N ALA A 374 -0.32 76.94 26.52
CA ALA A 374 -0.95 77.83 25.56
C ALA A 374 -1.09 79.25 26.13
N HIS A 375 -0.03 80.06 25.98
CA HIS A 375 -0.09 81.46 26.36
C HIS A 375 -0.95 82.24 25.37
N GLY A 376 -1.87 83.08 25.85
CA GLY A 376 -2.81 83.83 24.99
C GLY A 376 -2.24 85.11 24.38
N SER A 377 -1.14 85.65 24.90
CA SER A 377 -0.52 86.88 24.41
C SER A 377 0.96 87.00 24.78
N PRO A 378 1.74 87.86 24.09
CA PRO A 378 3.16 88.10 24.37
C PRO A 378 3.39 88.60 25.80
N LEU A 379 2.49 89.46 26.30
CA LEU A 379 2.53 89.95 27.68
C LEU A 379 2.23 88.84 28.69
N HIS A 380 1.33 87.91 28.33
CA HIS A 380 1.01 86.77 29.18
C HIS A 380 2.19 85.80 29.28
N GLU A 381 2.94 85.56 28.20
CA GLU A 381 4.18 84.76 28.21
C GLU A 381 5.33 85.46 28.93
N PHE A 382 5.47 86.78 28.75
CA PHE A 382 6.48 87.54 29.48
C PHE A 382 6.23 87.53 30.99
N ALA A 383 4.97 87.73 31.40
CA ALA A 383 4.57 87.71 32.81
C ALA A 383 4.70 86.32 33.45
N SER A 384 4.51 85.25 32.69
CA SER A 384 4.68 83.87 33.18
C SER A 384 6.12 83.36 33.11
N SER A 385 7.05 84.13 32.52
CA SER A 385 8.45 83.74 32.37
C SER A 385 9.16 83.53 33.71
N GLU A 386 10.02 82.52 33.77
CA GLU A 386 10.79 82.18 34.98
C GLU A 386 11.73 83.32 35.41
N ILE A 387 12.16 84.16 34.47
CA ILE A 387 12.98 85.36 34.73
C ILE A 387 12.18 86.42 35.48
N VAL A 388 10.93 86.69 35.07
CA VAL A 388 10.06 87.65 35.76
C VAL A 388 9.63 87.10 37.12
N LYS A 389 9.32 85.80 37.22
CA LYS A 389 9.06 85.13 38.51
C LYS A 389 10.26 85.19 39.45
N GLN A 390 11.49 85.00 38.94
CA GLN A 390 12.71 85.13 39.73
C GLN A 390 12.98 86.58 40.13
N ALA A 391 12.77 87.56 39.24
CA ALA A 391 12.95 88.98 39.56
C ALA A 391 11.96 89.47 40.64
N ILE A 392 10.69 89.04 40.56
CA ILE A 392 9.67 89.32 41.59
C ILE A 392 10.04 88.69 42.93
N ARG A 393 10.68 87.52 42.93
CA ARG A 393 11.13 86.83 44.15
C ARG A 393 12.46 87.36 44.71
N ALA A 394 13.34 87.89 43.88
CA ALA A 394 14.70 88.29 44.26
C ALA A 394 14.82 89.75 44.73
N VAL A 395 13.89 90.64 44.35
CA VAL A 395 13.91 92.07 44.74
C VAL A 395 12.82 92.36 45.78
N PRO A 396 13.16 92.64 47.05
CA PRO A 396 12.17 93.00 48.07
C PRO A 396 11.46 94.31 47.72
N GLY A 397 10.13 94.34 47.80
CA GLY A 397 9.31 95.54 47.53
C GLY A 397 9.01 95.81 46.05
N PHE A 398 9.50 95.00 45.12
CA PHE A 398 9.20 95.15 43.69
C PHE A 398 7.71 94.94 43.38
N SER A 399 7.07 93.96 44.02
CA SER A 399 5.62 93.70 43.87
C SER A 399 4.77 94.87 44.37
N GLU A 400 5.15 95.50 45.48
CA GLU A 400 4.46 96.67 46.04
C GLU A 400 4.65 97.90 45.15
N GLN A 401 5.86 98.14 44.63
CA GLN A 401 6.12 99.26 43.73
C GLN A 401 5.36 99.13 42.40
N VAL A 402 5.27 97.90 41.85
CA VAL A 402 4.46 97.61 40.66
C VAL A 402 2.97 97.79 40.95
N GLN A 403 2.48 97.39 42.13
CA GLN A 403 1.09 97.65 42.55
C GLN A 403 0.80 99.15 42.71
N VAL A 404 1.72 99.93 43.29
CA VAL A 404 1.59 101.38 43.47
C VAL A 404 1.61 102.12 42.13
N LEU A 405 2.42 101.69 41.18
CA LEU A 405 2.42 102.24 39.82
C LEU A 405 1.15 101.88 39.03
N ALA A 406 0.67 100.63 39.16
CA ALA A 406 -0.57 100.19 38.53
C ALA A 406 -1.80 100.93 39.07
N THR A 407 -1.89 101.10 40.40
CA THR A 407 -2.96 101.87 41.04
C THR A 407 -2.91 103.35 40.66
N ARG A 408 -1.73 103.99 40.63
CA ARG A 408 -1.59 105.38 40.13
C ARG A 408 -1.98 105.55 38.66
N ALA A 409 -1.67 104.57 37.81
CA ALA A 409 -2.06 104.59 36.40
C ALA A 409 -3.58 104.42 36.22
N LEU A 410 -4.23 103.57 37.05
CA LEU A 410 -5.68 103.43 37.09
C LEU A 410 -6.38 104.70 37.61
N ASP A 411 -5.82 105.34 38.64
CA ASP A 411 -6.36 106.59 39.19
C ASP A 411 -6.27 107.75 38.18
N ALA A 412 -5.21 107.79 37.36
CA ALA A 412 -5.06 108.78 36.29
C ALA A 412 -6.08 108.62 35.14
N ILE A 413 -6.71 107.45 35.00
CA ILE A 413 -7.71 107.13 33.97
C ILE A 413 -9.14 107.42 34.47
N THR A 414 -9.32 107.67 35.77
CA THR A 414 -10.64 107.90 36.38
C THR A 414 -10.88 109.41 36.61
N PRO A 415 -11.84 110.06 35.92
CA PRO A 415 -12.09 111.49 36.16
C PRO A 415 -12.76 111.68 37.52
N SER A 416 -12.07 112.39 38.42
CA SER A 416 -12.53 112.71 39.78
C SER A 416 -13.85 113.51 39.76
N LYS A 417 -14.86 113.01 40.46
CA LYS A 417 -16.17 113.63 40.67
C LYS A 417 -16.29 114.01 42.15
N ALA A 418 -16.13 115.28 42.50
CA ALA A 418 -16.49 115.85 43.81
C ALA A 418 -16.70 117.38 43.68
N GLN A 419 -17.93 117.89 43.67
CA GLN A 419 -18.77 118.32 44.81
C GLN A 419 -18.74 119.85 45.00
N ASN A 420 -19.80 120.54 44.56
CA ASN A 420 -20.15 121.89 45.00
C ASN A 420 -21.31 121.78 46.01
N LYS A 421 -21.06 122.15 47.27
CA LYS A 421 -22.06 122.37 48.31
C LYS A 421 -22.61 123.80 48.19
N LEU A 422 -23.94 123.93 48.25
CA LEU A 422 -24.66 125.20 48.42
C LEU A 422 -24.25 125.94 49.70
N PRO A 423 -24.43 127.28 49.74
CA PRO A 423 -24.78 127.99 50.97
C PRO A 423 -26.25 128.45 50.96
N ASN A 424 -26.85 128.43 52.14
CA ASN A 424 -28.19 128.96 52.46
C ASN A 424 -28.19 130.49 52.60
N GLY A 425 -29.31 131.10 52.19
CA GLY A 425 -30.07 132.21 52.78
C GLY A 425 -29.38 133.45 53.35
N GLU A 426 -29.64 134.61 52.76
CA GLU A 426 -30.71 135.57 53.16
C GLU A 426 -31.23 136.31 51.93
#